data_AF-A0A0B4EJB4-F1
#
_entry.id   AF-A0A0B4EJB4-F1
#
_cell.length_a   1.000
_cell.length_b   1.000
_cell.length_c   1.000
_cell.angle_alpha   90.00
_cell.angle_beta   90.00
_cell.angle_gamma   90.00
#
_symmetry.space_group_name_H-M   'P 1'
#
loop_
_entity.id
_entity.type
_entity.pdbx_description
1 polymer ?
#
loop_
_entity_poly.entity_id
_entity_poly.type
_entity_poly.pdbx_seq_one_letter_code
_entity_poly.pdbx_strand_id
1 'polypeptide(L)'
;MEDKQKGFLGKVAAISNRLPHPVTIFILLSIIVGILSVIFSKMGVGVEIEAINRSTKEVELQTFFVKNLFDEEGIRWIFESIVENFASFEPLAVVLFFHCF
;
A
#
# COMPACT_ATOMS: atom_id res chain seq x y z
N MET A 1 -41.53 11.64 9.47
CA MET A 1 -40.67 11.90 10.65
C MET A 1 -39.56 10.88 10.59
N GLU A 2 -38.37 11.33 10.21
CA GLU A 2 -37.19 10.51 9.95
C GLU A 2 -36.80 9.73 11.22
N ASP A 3 -36.73 8.41 11.12
CA ASP A 3 -36.41 7.54 12.24
C ASP A 3 -35.00 7.87 12.73
N LYS A 4 -34.91 8.63 13.83
CA LYS A 4 -33.67 8.81 14.58
C LYS A 4 -33.27 7.45 15.12
N GLN A 5 -32.52 6.69 14.33
CA GLN A 5 -31.78 5.51 14.76
C GLN A 5 -30.85 5.92 15.91
N LYS A 6 -31.38 5.85 17.13
CA LYS A 6 -30.63 6.09 18.37
C LYS A 6 -30.04 4.77 18.82
N GLY A 7 -28.71 4.73 18.89
CA GLY A 7 -27.97 3.55 19.35
C GLY A 7 -26.69 3.33 18.56
N PHE A 8 -26.13 2.12 18.71
CA PHE A 8 -24.92 1.67 18.01
C PHE A 8 -25.06 1.78 16.47
N LEU A 9 -26.21 1.41 15.92
CA LEU A 9 -26.50 1.48 14.48
C LEU A 9 -26.45 2.91 13.92
N GLY A 10 -26.98 3.89 14.66
CA GLY A 10 -26.92 5.30 14.28
C GLY A 10 -25.49 5.84 14.25
N LYS A 11 -24.62 5.37 15.17
CA LYS A 11 -23.18 5.72 15.15
C LYS A 11 -22.46 5.11 13.96
N VAL A 12 -22.72 3.83 13.64
CA VAL A 12 -22.11 3.15 12.49
C VAL A 12 -22.57 3.79 11.18
N ALA A 13 -23.86 4.10 11.04
CA ALA A 13 -24.39 4.79 9.86
C ALA A 13 -23.78 6.19 9.67
N ALA A 14 -23.60 6.94 10.77
CA ALA A 14 -22.95 8.25 10.73
C ALA A 14 -21.46 8.18 10.36
N ILE A 15 -20.76 7.10 10.73
CA ILE A 15 -19.37 6.86 10.33
C ILE A 15 -19.31 6.51 8.84
N SER A 16 -20.17 5.61 8.36
CA SER A 16 -20.25 5.21 6.96
C SER A 16 -20.47 6.42 6.02
N ASN A 17 -21.42 7.29 6.37
CA ASN A 17 -21.71 8.49 5.55
C ASN A 17 -20.59 9.55 5.55
N ARG A 18 -19.60 9.41 6.43
CA ARG A 18 -18.45 10.33 6.53
C ARG A 18 -17.19 9.79 5.88
N LEU A 19 -17.23 8.59 5.31
CA LEU A 19 -16.08 8.04 4.62
C LEU A 19 -15.73 8.94 3.43
N PRO A 20 -14.49 9.48 3.37
CA PRO A 20 -14.07 10.31 2.25
C PRO A 20 -14.04 9.49 0.97
N HIS A 21 -14.08 10.18 -0.18
CA HIS A 21 -14.06 9.54 -1.49
C HIS A 21 -12.93 8.49 -1.57
N PRO A 22 -13.14 7.30 -2.17
CA PRO A 22 -12.17 6.21 -2.14
C PRO A 22 -10.75 6.62 -2.54
N VAL A 23 -10.61 7.47 -3.57
CA VAL A 23 -9.31 7.99 -4.01
C VAL A 23 -8.56 8.76 -2.90
N THR A 24 -9.28 9.54 -2.08
CA THR A 24 -8.68 10.26 -0.95
C THR A 24 -8.11 9.31 0.10
N ILE A 25 -8.79 8.18 0.35
CA ILE A 25 -8.30 7.16 1.27
C ILE A 25 -6.99 6.57 0.77
N PHE A 26 -6.91 6.22 -0.52
CA PHE A 26 -5.67 5.70 -1.11
C PHE A 26 -4.52 6.71 -1.05
N ILE A 27 -4.75 7.97 -1.40
CA ILE A 27 -3.73 9.03 -1.28
C ILE A 27 -3.24 9.16 0.16
N LEU A 28 -4.16 9.18 1.13
CA LEU A 28 -3.81 9.28 2.54
C LEU A 28 -2.96 8.08 2.99
N LEU A 29 -3.36 6.86 2.62
CA LEU A 29 -2.62 5.64 2.93
C LEU A 29 -1.23 5.63 2.29
N SER A 30 -1.09 6.04 1.03
CA SER A 30 0.21 6.14 0.35
C SER A 30 1.14 7.12 1.06
N ILE A 31 0.64 8.28 1.51
CA ILE A 31 1.43 9.25 2.28
C ILE A 31 1.85 8.66 3.62
N ILE A 32 0.93 7.99 4.33
CA ILE A 32 1.22 7.34 5.62
C ILE A 32 2.32 6.28 5.44
N VAL A 33 2.23 5.43 4.41
CA VAL A 33 3.26 4.41 4.10
C VAL A 33 4.60 5.07 3.79
N GLY A 34 4.61 6.15 3.00
CA GLY A 34 5.81 6.93 2.73
C GLY A 34 6.48 7.44 4.00
N ILE A 35 5.71 8.05 4.91
CA ILE A 35 6.23 8.54 6.20
C ILE A 35 6.74 7.39 7.09
N LEU A 36 5.99 6.29 7.20
CA LEU A 36 6.39 5.13 7.99
C LEU A 36 7.68 4.49 7.45
N SER A 37 7.87 4.47 6.12
CA SER A 37 9.10 3.96 5.50
C SER A 37 10.34 4.74 5.95
N VAL A 38 10.23 6.07 6.08
CA VAL A 38 11.32 6.92 6.58
C VAL A 38 11.63 6.59 8.04
N ILE A 39 10.60 6.47 8.88
CA ILE A 39 10.76 6.21 10.32
C ILE A 39 11.42 4.84 10.53
N PHE A 40 10.90 3.79 9.90
CA PHE A 40 11.41 2.43 10.06
C PHE A 40 12.79 2.24 9.42
N SER A 41 13.06 2.89 8.29
CA SER A 41 14.40 2.88 7.67
C SER A 41 15.44 3.55 8.57
N LYS A 42 15.10 4.70 9.19
CA LYS A 42 15.99 5.37 10.17
C LYS A 42 16.22 4.57 11.45
N MET A 43 15.24 3.79 11.87
CA MET A 43 15.38 2.88 13.02
C MET A 43 16.20 1.62 12.68
N GLY A 44 16.60 1.42 11.42
CA GLY A 44 17.35 0.26 10.99
C GLY A 44 16.57 -1.05 11.10
N VAL A 45 15.22 -0.98 11.00
CA VAL A 45 14.37 -2.17 11.10
C VAL A 45 14.69 -3.09 9.94
N GLY A 46 15.15 -4.29 10.27
CA GLY A 46 15.45 -5.35 9.32
C GLY A 46 14.89 -6.67 9.79
N VAL A 47 14.57 -7.54 8.83
CA VAL A 47 14.13 -8.91 9.08
C VAL A 47 15.15 -9.84 8.46
N GLU A 48 15.64 -10.79 9.26
CA GLU A 48 16.48 -11.88 8.78
C GLU A 48 15.58 -12.95 8.18
N ILE A 49 15.82 -13.27 6.91
CA ILE A 49 15.07 -14.28 6.19
C ILE A 49 16.10 -15.27 5.63
N GLU A 50 15.82 -16.55 5.80
CA GLU A 50 16.53 -17.60 5.08
C GLU A 50 16.21 -17.46 3.58
N ALA A 51 17.15 -16.88 2.84
CA ALA A 51 17.00 -16.62 1.42
C ALA A 51 18.02 -17.47 0.66
N ILE A 52 17.54 -18.18 -0.34
CA ILE A 52 18.42 -18.96 -1.23
C ILE A 52 19.28 -17.96 -2.00
N ASN A 53 20.59 -17.95 -1.73
CA ASN A 53 21.52 -17.11 -2.44
C ASN A 53 21.61 -17.63 -3.89
N ARG A 54 21.19 -16.80 -4.86
CA ARG A 54 21.10 -17.18 -6.28
C ARG A 54 22.46 -17.55 -6.89
N SER A 55 23.57 -17.17 -6.24
CA SER A 55 24.93 -17.49 -6.68
C SER A 55 25.45 -18.83 -6.16
N THR A 56 25.12 -19.21 -4.92
CA THR A 56 25.63 -20.43 -4.27
C THR A 56 24.60 -21.57 -4.24
N LYS A 57 23.31 -21.26 -4.48
CA LYS A 57 22.16 -22.17 -4.29
C LYS A 57 22.03 -22.71 -2.86
N GLU A 58 22.74 -22.10 -1.91
CA GLU A 58 22.67 -22.45 -0.50
C GLU A 58 21.68 -21.51 0.23
N VAL A 59 21.10 -22.04 1.30
CA VAL A 59 20.20 -21.28 2.17
C VAL A 59 21.09 -20.45 3.09
N GLU A 60 21.12 -19.13 2.84
CA GLU A 60 21.88 -18.18 3.65
C GLU A 60 20.93 -17.23 4.35
N LEU A 61 21.25 -16.87 5.60
CA LEU A 61 20.53 -15.83 6.33
C LEU A 61 20.85 -14.48 5.68
N GLN A 62 19.85 -13.88 5.02
CA GLN A 62 19.95 -12.54 4.47
C GLN A 62 19.07 -11.58 5.26
N THR A 63 19.67 -10.46 5.67
CA THR A 63 18.95 -9.39 6.36
C THR A 63 18.36 -8.42 5.33
N PHE A 64 17.04 -8.29 5.32
CA PHE A 64 16.33 -7.31 4.49
C PHE A 64 15.98 -6.09 5.35
N PHE A 65 16.48 -4.92 4.96
CA PHE A 65 16.18 -3.66 5.62
C PHE A 65 14.99 -2.95 4.98
N VAL A 66 14.25 -2.20 5.79
CA VAL A 66 13.19 -1.31 5.29
C VAL A 66 13.79 -0.22 4.41
N LYS A 67 13.30 -0.13 3.17
CA LYS A 67 13.69 0.92 2.22
C LYS A 67 12.91 2.21 2.48
N ASN A 68 13.60 3.34 2.39
CA ASN A 68 12.98 4.65 2.47
C ASN A 68 12.41 5.02 1.09
N LEU A 69 11.14 5.44 1.05
CA LEU A 69 10.47 5.83 -0.20
C LEU A 69 10.78 7.27 -0.66
N PHE A 70 11.34 8.10 0.22
CA PHE A 70 11.61 9.53 -0.03
C PHE A 70 13.10 9.87 -0.25
N ASP A 71 13.97 8.86 -0.37
CA ASP A 71 15.35 9.06 -0.84
C ASP A 71 15.44 8.93 -2.37
N GLU A 72 16.63 9.14 -2.93
CA GLU A 72 16.84 9.13 -4.38
C GLU A 72 16.42 7.79 -5.01
N GLU A 73 16.79 6.67 -4.38
CA GLU A 73 16.47 5.33 -4.87
C GLU A 73 14.96 5.03 -4.76
N GLY A 74 14.34 5.40 -3.64
CA GLY A 74 12.91 5.21 -3.40
C GLY A 74 12.05 5.99 -4.39
N ILE A 75 12.38 7.26 -4.65
CA ILE A 75 11.66 8.08 -5.63
C ILE A 75 11.83 7.51 -7.04
N ARG A 76 13.06 7.14 -7.42
CA ARG A 76 13.34 6.48 -8.70
C ARG A 76 12.49 5.22 -8.87
N TRP A 77 12.48 4.36 -7.85
CA TRP A 77 11.70 3.12 -7.85
C TRP A 77 10.19 3.37 -7.99
N ILE A 78 9.65 4.41 -7.34
CA ILE A 78 8.24 4.79 -7.51
C ILE A 78 7.94 5.09 -8.98
N PHE A 79 8.77 5.91 -9.65
CA PHE A 79 8.54 6.26 -11.05
C PHE A 79 8.75 5.09 -12.01
N GLU A 80 9.72 4.22 -11.75
CA GLU A 80 9.98 3.04 -12.56
C GLU A 80 8.85 2.00 -12.46
N SER A 81 8.27 1.84 -11.26
CA SER A 81 7.26 0.80 -11.00
C SER A 81 5.81 1.26 -11.13
N ILE A 82 5.51 2.58 -11.14
CA ILE A 82 4.12 3.08 -11.08
C ILE A 82 3.25 2.58 -12.25
N VAL A 83 3.80 2.53 -13.46
CA VAL A 83 3.07 2.09 -14.65
C VAL A 83 2.80 0.59 -14.60
N GLU A 84 3.80 -0.20 -14.23
CA GLU A 84 3.67 -1.65 -14.11
C GLU A 84 2.70 -2.03 -12.98
N ASN A 85 2.79 -1.36 -11.82
CA ASN A 85 1.87 -1.57 -10.69
C ASN A 85 0.43 -1.21 -11.04
N PHE A 86 0.22 -0.18 -11.86
CA PHE A 86 -1.12 0.20 -12.32
C PHE A 86 -1.66 -0.79 -13.36
N ALA A 87 -0.84 -1.20 -14.33
CA ALA A 87 -1.24 -2.09 -15.41
C ALA A 87 -1.47 -3.55 -14.95
N SER A 88 -0.69 -4.01 -13.97
CA SER A 88 -0.80 -5.38 -13.43
C SER A 88 -1.95 -5.55 -12.44
N PHE A 89 -2.68 -4.49 -12.08
CA PHE A 89 -3.80 -4.57 -11.16
C PHE A 89 -4.99 -5.29 -11.81
N GLU A 90 -5.19 -6.58 -11.51
CA GLU A 90 -6.23 -7.42 -12.13
C GLU A 90 -7.63 -6.79 -12.20
N PRO A 91 -8.14 -6.12 -11.15
CA PRO A 91 -9.48 -5.53 -11.22
C PRO A 91 -9.62 -4.45 -12.32
N LEU A 92 -8.56 -3.70 -12.62
CA LEU A 92 -8.57 -2.70 -13.71
C LEU A 92 -8.62 -3.37 -15.08
N ALA A 93 -7.87 -4.46 -15.27
CA ALA A 93 -7.84 -5.20 -16.53
C ALA A 93 -9.23 -5.76 -16.88
N VAL A 94 -9.94 -6.31 -15.90
CA VAL A 94 -11.29 -6.85 -16.08
C VAL A 94 -12.29 -5.75 -16.48
N VAL A 95 -12.22 -4.57 -15.84
CA VAL A 95 -13.15 -3.46 -16.13
C VAL A 95 -12.91 -2.88 -17.53
N LEU A 96 -11.66 -2.67 -17.93
CA LEU A 96 -11.31 -2.18 -19.27
C LEU A 96 -11.75 -3.18 -20.36
N PHE A 97 -11.55 -4.47 -20.12
CA PHE A 97 -12.00 -5.53 -21.02
C PHE A 97 -13.52 -5.44 -21.24
N PHE A 98 -14.33 -5.43 -20.17
CA PHE A 98 -15.80 -5.37 -20.31
C PHE A 98 -16.34 -4.02 -20.79
N HIS A 99 -15.58 -2.93 -20.69
CA HIS A 99 -16.00 -1.64 -21.24
C HIS A 99 -15.68 -1.49 -22.74
N CYS A 100 -14.63 -2.17 -23.23
CA CYS A 100 -14.20 -2.12 -24.63
C CYS A 100 -14.86 -3.20 -25.54
N PHE A 101 -15.59 -4.16 -24.97
CA PHE A 101 -16.32 -5.21 -25.69
C PHE A 101 -17.81 -5.17 -25.31
#